data_AF-A0A526YSC5-F1
#
_entry.id   AF-A0A526YSC5-F1
#
_cell.length_a   1.000
_cell.length_b   1.000
_cell.length_c   1.000
_cell.angle_alpha   90.00
_cell.angle_beta   90.00
_cell.angle_gamma   90.00
#
_symmetry.space_group_name_H-M   'P 1'
#
loop_
_entity.id
_entity.type
_entity.pdbx_description
1 polymer ?
#
loop_
_entity_poly.entity_id
_entity_poly.type
_entity_poly.pdbx_seq_one_letter_code
_entity_poly.pdbx_strand_id
1 'polypeptide(L)' 'DETSADVNGKRYSNSDPVTGQAAWFDLRVRIVKCAAEEAGFTEPQFERFRQPPHFEPSPDKLSFGAEFRRAREASRP' A
#
# COMPACT_ATOMS: atom_id res chain seq x y z
N ASP A 1 3.08 -17.51 1.37
CA ASP A 1 2.45 -18.74 0.84
C ASP A 1 0.98 -18.40 0.63
N GLU A 2 0.68 -17.75 -0.51
CA GLU A 2 -0.43 -16.81 -0.66
C GLU A 2 -1.71 -17.40 -1.28
N THR A 3 -1.67 -18.65 -1.77
CA THR A 3 -2.81 -19.33 -2.39
C THR A 3 -3.07 -20.69 -1.77
N SER A 4 -4.32 -21.16 -1.86
CA SER A 4 -4.69 -22.53 -1.50
C SER A 4 -3.97 -23.53 -2.41
N ALA A 5 -3.58 -24.69 -1.85
CA ALA A 5 -2.97 -25.76 -2.62
C ALA A 5 -3.92 -26.29 -3.70
N ASP A 6 -3.36 -26.63 -4.87
CA ASP A 6 -4.09 -27.30 -5.94
C ASP A 6 -4.40 -28.78 -5.61
N VAL A 7 -5.06 -29.49 -6.52
CA VAL A 7 -5.41 -30.91 -6.36
C VAL A 7 -4.21 -31.85 -6.19
N ASN A 8 -3.00 -31.38 -6.51
CA ASN A 8 -1.74 -32.10 -6.36
C ASN A 8 -0.93 -31.62 -5.14
N GLY A 9 -1.51 -30.74 -4.31
CA GLY A 9 -0.86 -30.21 -3.11
C GLY A 9 0.14 -29.08 -3.37
N LYS A 10 0.23 -28.56 -4.61
CA LYS A 10 1.17 -27.49 -4.96
C LYS A 10 0.55 -26.12 -4.69
N ARG A 11 1.33 -25.23 -4.09
CA ARG A 11 0.94 -23.83 -3.84
C ARG A 11 1.66 -22.91 -4.81
N TYR A 12 0.94 -21.94 -5.34
CA TYR A 12 1.47 -20.97 -6.29
C TYR A 12 1.57 -19.59 -5.62
N SER A 13 2.56 -18.81 -6.03
CA SER A 13 2.57 -17.38 -5.69
C SER A 13 1.37 -16.71 -6.35
N ASN A 14 0.80 -15.68 -5.71
CA ASN A 14 -0.22 -14.82 -6.33
C ASN A 14 0.43 -13.80 -7.30
N SER A 15 1.23 -14.33 -8.23
CA SER A 15 2.02 -13.55 -9.16
C SER A 15 1.88 -14.15 -10.55
N ASP A 16 1.83 -13.29 -11.57
CA ASP A 16 1.88 -13.74 -12.95
C ASP A 16 3.16 -14.58 -13.19
N PRO A 17 3.04 -15.82 -13.70
CA PRO A 17 4.19 -16.72 -13.82
C PRO A 17 5.19 -16.29 -14.89
N VAL A 18 4.84 -15.32 -15.75
CA VAL A 18 5.71 -14.82 -16.83
C VAL A 18 6.54 -13.64 -16.35
N THR A 19 5.91 -12.67 -15.67
CA THR A 19 6.50 -11.38 -15.31
C THR A 19 6.82 -11.24 -13.83
N GLY A 20 6.25 -12.09 -12.96
CA GLY A 20 6.38 -11.99 -11.51
C GLY A 20 5.58 -10.84 -10.88
N GLN A 21 4.75 -10.13 -11.65
CA GLN A 21 3.94 -9.04 -11.12
C GLN A 21 2.82 -9.58 -10.22
N ALA A 22 2.54 -8.88 -9.12
CA ALA A 22 1.48 -9.25 -8.21
C ALA A 22 0.09 -9.03 -8.83
N ALA A 23 -0.83 -9.97 -8.62
CA ALA A 23 -2.22 -9.82 -9.03
C ALA A 23 -3.01 -8.99 -8.00
N TRP A 24 -2.80 -7.67 -7.99
CA TRP A 24 -3.38 -6.74 -7.01
C TRP A 24 -4.91 -6.78 -6.85
N PHE A 25 -5.63 -7.33 -7.83
CA PHE A 25 -7.09 -7.42 -7.83
C PHE A 25 -7.62 -8.80 -7.46
N ASP A 26 -6.77 -9.82 -7.31
CA ASP A 26 -7.18 -11.18 -6.95
C ASP A 26 -7.05 -11.41 -5.45
N LEU A 27 -7.89 -10.71 -4.68
CA LEU A 27 -7.97 -10.85 -3.23
C LEU A 27 -9.42 -10.96 -2.78
N ARG A 28 -9.72 -11.99 -1.99
CA ARG A 28 -10.99 -12.13 -1.29
C ARG A 28 -10.81 -11.80 0.18
N VAL A 29 -11.37 -10.67 0.60
CA VAL A 29 -11.30 -10.20 2.00
C VAL A 29 -12.65 -10.29 2.69
N ARG A 30 -12.64 -10.42 4.01
CA ARG A 30 -13.82 -10.25 4.86
C ARG A 30 -13.64 -8.99 5.69
N ILE A 31 -14.54 -8.02 5.49
CA ILE A 31 -14.54 -6.77 6.27
C ILE A 31 -15.44 -6.95 7.48
N VAL A 32 -14.94 -6.55 8.64
CA VAL A 32 -15.68 -6.52 9.91
C VAL A 32 -15.51 -5.14 10.54
N LYS A 33 -16.47 -4.74 11.37
CA LYS A 33 -16.35 -3.48 12.12
C LYS A 33 -15.27 -3.65 13.18
N CYS A 34 -14.40 -2.66 13.32
CA CYS A 34 -13.44 -2.61 14.42
C CYS A 34 -14.15 -2.48 15.77
N ALA A 35 -13.54 -3.07 16.80
CA ALA A 35 -13.85 -2.74 18.19
C ALA A 35 -13.44 -1.28 18.48
N ALA A 36 -13.97 -0.70 19.55
CA ALA A 36 -13.69 0.68 19.90
C ALA A 36 -12.20 0.89 20.25
N GLU A 37 -11.59 -0.12 20.87
CA GLU A 37 -10.20 -0.13 21.31
C GLU A 37 -9.20 -0.26 20.15
N GLU A 38 -9.66 -0.77 19.01
CA GLU A 38 -8.86 -0.89 17.77
C GLU A 38 -8.87 0.42 16.95
N ALA A 39 -9.68 1.41 17.34
CA ALA A 39 -9.75 2.67 16.62
C ALA A 39 -8.43 3.47 16.76
N GLY A 40 -7.87 3.90 15.63
CA GLY A 40 -6.68 4.76 15.58
C GLY A 40 -5.36 4.02 15.36
N PHE A 41 -5.38 2.69 15.24
CA PHE A 41 -4.21 1.89 14.91
C PHE A 41 -4.56 0.78 13.92
N THR A 42 -3.61 0.37 13.09
CA THR A 42 -3.78 -0.70 12.09
C THR A 42 -2.53 -1.55 12.06
N GLU A 43 -2.67 -2.86 11.98
CA GLU A 43 -1.51 -3.76 11.88
C GLU A 43 -1.19 -4.16 10.42
N PRO A 44 0.09 -4.43 10.10
CA PRO A 44 1.25 -4.18 10.93
C PRO A 44 1.70 -2.70 10.84
N GLN A 45 2.12 -2.12 11.97
CA GLN A 45 2.92 -0.90 11.97
C GLN A 45 4.35 -1.26 12.36
N PHE A 46 5.30 -0.80 11.57
CA PHE A 46 6.73 -1.00 11.82
C PHE A 46 7.34 0.27 12.40
N GLU A 47 8.39 0.12 13.19
CA GLU A 47 9.21 1.25 13.57
C GLU A 47 9.73 1.97 12.31
N ARG A 48 9.86 3.29 12.40
CA ARG A 48 10.41 4.07 11.30
C ARG A 48 11.83 3.57 10.99
N PHE A 49 12.04 3.15 9.75
CA PHE A 49 13.37 2.78 9.27
C PHE A 49 14.34 3.95 9.40
N ARG A 50 15.59 3.65 9.78
CA ARG A 50 16.67 4.62 9.67
C ARG A 50 16.89 4.93 8.20
N GLN A 51 17.14 6.21 7.90
CA GLN A 51 17.49 6.64 6.56
C GLN A 51 18.75 5.88 6.10
N PRO A 52 18.72 5.22 4.93
CA PRO A 52 19.91 4.56 4.40
C PRO A 52 21.06 5.56 4.19
N PRO A 53 22.32 5.12 4.25
CA PRO A 53 23.45 5.97 3.87
C PRO A 53 23.25 6.55 2.46
N HIS A 54 23.63 7.81 2.27
CA HIS A 54 23.56 8.53 0.98
C HIS A 54 22.17 8.89 0.45
N PHE A 55 21.12 8.80 1.27
CA PHE A 55 19.84 9.42 0.93
C PHE A 55 19.85 10.91 1.25
N GLU A 56 19.29 11.72 0.36
CA GLU A 56 19.01 13.13 0.65
C GLU A 56 17.97 13.27 1.77
N PRO A 57 18.09 14.25 2.68
CA PRO A 57 17.09 14.52 3.70
C PRO A 57 15.69 14.75 3.10
N SER A 58 14.66 14.28 3.80
CA SER A 58 13.29 14.64 3.42
C SER A 58 13.07 16.15 3.55
N PRO A 59 12.38 16.80 2.60
CA PRO A 59 12.09 18.22 2.70
C PRO A 59 11.20 18.50 3.92
N ASP A 60 11.47 19.60 4.63
CA ASP A 60 10.65 20.03 5.78
C ASP A 60 9.20 20.31 5.39
N LYS A 61 8.98 20.72 4.13
CA LYS A 61 7.66 20.99 3.56
C LYS A 61 7.50 20.30 2.22
N LEU A 62 6.69 19.25 2.19
CA LEU A 62 6.30 18.58 0.96
C LEU A 62 5.20 19.38 0.25
N SER A 63 5.55 20.05 -0.85
CA SER A 63 4.63 20.84 -1.69
C SER A 63 4.12 20.10 -2.93
N PHE A 64 4.44 18.81 -3.06
CA PHE A 64 3.99 17.97 -4.18
C PHE A 64 2.46 18.04 -4.33
N GLY A 65 1.98 18.37 -5.52
CA GLY A 65 0.55 18.50 -5.84
C GLY A 65 -0.08 19.86 -5.50
N ALA A 66 0.68 20.83 -4.96
CA ALA A 66 0.17 22.19 -4.74
C ALA A 66 -0.25 22.89 -6.04
N GLU A 67 0.42 22.57 -7.15
CA GLU A 67 0.07 22.98 -8.51
C GLU A 67 -1.32 22.49 -8.94
N PHE A 68 -1.73 21.26 -8.60
CA PHE A 68 -3.06 20.75 -8.94
C PHE A 68 -4.16 21.55 -8.26
N ARG A 69 -3.93 21.92 -6.99
CA ARG A 69 -4.85 22.79 -6.24
C ARG A 69 -4.94 24.17 -6.88
N ARG A 70 -3.81 24.79 -7.23
CA ARG A 70 -3.77 26.11 -7.89
C ARG A 70 -4.49 26.11 -9.24
N ALA A 71 -4.26 25.08 -10.06
CA ALA A 71 -4.94 24.93 -11.34
C ALA A 71 -6.47 24.83 -11.18
N ARG A 72 -6.94 24.03 -10.22
CA ARG A 72 -8.37 23.90 -9.90
C ARG A 72 -9.00 25.20 -9.39
N GLU A 73 -8.28 25.94 -8.55
CA GLU A 73 -8.74 27.23 -8.02
C GLU A 73 -8.81 28.29 -9.13
N ALA A 74 -7.84 28.32 -10.03
CA ALA A 74 -7.83 29.20 -11.20
C ALA A 74 -8.94 28.87 -12.23
N SER A 75 -9.39 27.61 -12.29
CA SER A 75 -10.49 27.17 -13.16
C SER A 75 -11.88 27.31 -12.54
N ARG A 76 -11.98 27.85 -11.32
CA ARG A 76 -13.28 28.03 -10.64
C ARG A 76 -13.96 29.29 -11.21
N PRO A 77 -15.24 29.23 -11.59
CA PRO A 77 -15.97 30.38 -12.12
C PRO A 77 -16.14 31.50 -11.07
#